data_AF-A0A2N2KPS1-F1
#
_entry.id   AF-A0A2N2KPS1-F1
#
_cell.length_a   1.000
_cell.length_b   1.000
_cell.length_c   1.000
_cell.angle_alpha   90.00
_cell.angle_beta   90.00
_cell.angle_gamma   90.00
#
_symmetry.space_group_name_H-M   'P 1'
#
loop_
_entity.id
_entity.type
_entity.pdbx_description
1 polymer ?
#
loop_
_entity_poly.entity_id
_entity_poly.type
_entity_poly.pdbx_seq_one_letter_code
_entity_poly.pdbx_strand_id
1 'polypeptide(L)'
;MTEELLKYTKSLSPLSLQAIDAKVISDGQNIYMVKKDENGQEYKALIEKDKNLYLLLTRSNGESSAKMQTIHTYVSAKCNLNCQVCYEKYGNHTEIEREEVNELLEKYPDCKVVMMGMEPTCREDIFELIEMAGNRASLNTNGIKLESLEYVKKLKAHGLKNIFFSFNGLNDEIYLKMNGGNYLEAKLKALENIGREKIDTLLSATLAKNINEDQILPLVKFCFEHRSFIVELRTRTLAPIGKHLNAEQICMSELI
;
A
#
# COMPACT_ATOMS: atom_id res chain seq x y z
N MET A 1 4.36 -32.08 17.55
CA MET A 1 3.29 -31.46 16.74
C MET A 1 3.69 -31.63 15.29
N THR A 2 2.77 -32.06 14.43
CA THR A 2 3.05 -32.42 13.03
C THR A 2 2.75 -31.24 12.13
N GLU A 3 3.74 -30.79 11.36
CA GLU A 3 3.52 -29.80 10.30
C GLU A 3 2.58 -30.39 9.24
N GLU A 4 1.56 -29.64 8.83
CA GLU A 4 0.59 -30.02 7.79
C GLU A 4 0.69 -29.03 6.63
N LEU A 5 0.81 -29.53 5.40
CA LEU A 5 0.78 -28.71 4.19
C LEU A 5 -0.67 -28.29 3.88
N LEU A 6 -0.92 -26.98 3.78
CA LEU A 6 -2.24 -26.44 3.43
C LEU A 6 -2.38 -26.16 1.94
N LYS A 7 -1.37 -25.53 1.31
CA LYS A 7 -1.33 -25.27 -0.13
C LYS A 7 0.06 -24.91 -0.66
N TYR A 8 0.26 -25.04 -1.96
CA TYR A 8 1.34 -24.39 -2.70
C TYR A 8 0.91 -23.00 -3.17
N THR A 9 1.86 -22.09 -3.31
CA THR A 9 1.64 -20.71 -3.75
C THR A 9 2.92 -20.10 -4.30
N LYS A 10 2.86 -18.83 -4.73
CA LYS A 10 4.04 -18.03 -5.09
C LYS A 10 4.26 -16.95 -4.02
N SER A 11 5.51 -16.55 -3.83
CA SER A 11 5.90 -15.43 -2.98
C SER A 11 7.00 -14.62 -3.67
N LEU A 12 7.41 -13.49 -3.07
CA LEU A 12 8.58 -12.75 -3.53
C LEU A 12 9.83 -13.23 -2.78
N SER A 13 10.93 -13.41 -3.52
CA SER A 13 12.24 -13.69 -2.94
C SER A 13 12.66 -12.56 -2.00
N PRO A 14 13.07 -12.87 -0.76
CA PRO A 14 13.74 -11.93 0.14
C PRO A 14 14.90 -11.15 -0.47
N LEU A 15 15.61 -11.78 -1.41
CA LEU A 15 16.85 -11.28 -1.99
C LEU A 15 16.57 -10.45 -3.25
N SER A 16 15.92 -11.07 -4.23
CA SER A 16 15.78 -10.54 -5.59
C SER A 16 14.46 -9.81 -5.83
N LEU A 17 13.47 -9.99 -4.94
CA LEU A 17 12.07 -9.58 -5.13
C LEU A 17 11.40 -10.24 -6.37
N GLN A 18 11.98 -11.31 -6.93
CA GLN A 18 11.35 -12.09 -8.00
C GLN A 18 10.35 -13.12 -7.45
N ALA A 19 9.42 -13.55 -8.29
CA ALA A 19 8.45 -14.58 -7.93
C ALA A 19 9.13 -15.95 -7.76
N ILE A 20 8.97 -16.54 -6.57
CA ILE A 20 9.50 -17.87 -6.21
C ILE A 20 8.39 -18.78 -5.69
N ASP A 21 8.62 -20.09 -5.73
CA ASP A 21 7.71 -21.07 -5.13
C ASP A 21 7.71 -20.98 -3.61
N ALA A 22 6.51 -21.11 -3.04
CA ALA A 22 6.28 -21.12 -1.62
C ALA A 22 5.21 -22.15 -1.26
N LYS A 23 5.19 -22.56 0.01
CA LYS A 23 4.14 -23.39 0.58
C LYS A 23 3.57 -22.72 1.82
N VAL A 24 2.27 -22.90 2.04
CA VAL A 24 1.63 -22.55 3.31
C VAL A 24 1.45 -23.82 4.11
N ILE A 25 1.96 -23.81 5.34
CA ILE A 25 1.86 -24.93 6.28
C ILE A 25 1.17 -24.49 7.57
N SER A 26 0.56 -25.42 8.29
CA SER A 26 0.17 -25.22 9.69
C SER A 26 1.10 -25.99 10.61
N ASP A 27 1.48 -25.37 11.72
CA ASP A 27 2.18 -25.99 12.85
C ASP A 27 1.40 -25.64 14.12
N GLY A 28 0.56 -26.59 14.56
CA GLY A 28 -0.46 -26.34 15.57
C GLY A 28 -1.52 -25.34 15.09
N GLN A 29 -1.71 -24.25 15.84
CA GLN A 29 -2.61 -23.16 15.47
C GLN A 29 -1.98 -22.13 14.52
N ASN A 30 -0.65 -22.09 14.46
CA ASN A 30 0.06 -21.11 13.65
C ASN A 30 0.13 -21.55 12.19
N ILE A 31 -0.05 -20.58 11.29
CA ILE A 31 0.06 -20.72 9.85
C ILE A 31 1.32 -20.01 9.39
N TYR A 32 2.14 -20.68 8.60
CA TYR A 32 3.39 -20.15 8.09
C TYR A 32 3.46 -20.23 6.57
N MET A 33 4.06 -19.22 5.95
CA MET A 33 4.57 -19.28 4.58
C MET A 33 6.03 -19.69 4.63
N VAL A 34 6.37 -20.80 3.98
CA VAL A 34 7.74 -21.27 3.82
C VAL A 34 8.15 -21.08 2.37
N LYS A 35 9.27 -20.41 2.16
CA LYS A 35 9.85 -20.14 0.83
C LYS A 35 11.36 -20.34 0.86
N LYS A 36 11.95 -20.67 -0.28
CA LYS A 36 13.41 -20.78 -0.44
C LYS A 36 13.89 -19.74 -1.44
N ASP A 37 14.92 -18.99 -1.08
CA ASP A 37 15.55 -18.07 -2.03
C ASP A 37 16.41 -18.80 -3.06
N GLU A 38 17.00 -18.03 -3.97
CA GLU A 38 17.85 -18.50 -5.06
C GLU A 38 19.10 -19.25 -4.58
N ASN A 39 19.52 -19.04 -3.33
CA ASN A 39 20.66 -19.72 -2.70
C ASN A 39 20.23 -20.95 -1.89
N GLY A 40 18.93 -21.27 -1.86
CA GLY A 40 18.38 -22.39 -1.11
C GLY A 40 18.16 -22.09 0.37
N GLN A 41 18.36 -20.86 0.83
CA GLN A 41 18.06 -20.46 2.22
C GLN A 41 16.54 -20.46 2.41
N GLU A 42 16.09 -21.15 3.45
CA GLU A 42 14.67 -21.24 3.79
C GLU A 42 14.26 -20.06 4.71
N TYR A 43 13.11 -19.48 4.41
CA TYR A 43 12.47 -18.44 5.21
C TYR A 43 11.07 -18.91 5.59
N LYS A 44 10.78 -18.87 6.89
CA LYS A 44 9.49 -19.23 7.48
C LYS A 44 8.86 -17.97 8.07
N ALA A 45 7.82 -17.46 7.42
CA ALA A 45 7.11 -16.25 7.83
C ALA A 45 5.75 -16.63 8.43
N LEU A 46 5.47 -16.20 9.66
CA LEU A 46 4.15 -16.36 10.27
C LEU A 46 3.11 -15.60 9.44
N ILE A 47 1.95 -16.19 9.15
CA ILE A 47 0.85 -15.52 8.43
C ILE A 47 -0.29 -15.25 9.41
N GLU A 48 -0.64 -16.25 10.21
CA GLU A 48 -1.80 -16.21 11.10
C GLU A 48 -1.54 -17.10 12.31
N LYS A 49 -2.03 -16.70 13.49
CA LYS A 49 -1.94 -17.46 14.75
C LYS A 49 -3.18 -18.33 15.01
N ASP A 50 -4.27 -18.10 14.27
CA ASP A 50 -5.50 -18.90 14.31
C ASP A 50 -5.74 -19.64 12.98
N LYS A 51 -5.53 -20.95 13.00
CA LYS A 51 -5.75 -21.84 11.84
C LYS A 51 -7.20 -21.80 11.34
N ASN A 52 -8.18 -21.73 12.24
CA ASN A 52 -9.59 -21.73 11.85
C ASN A 52 -9.95 -20.42 11.15
N LEU A 53 -9.45 -19.29 11.66
CA LEU A 53 -9.61 -17.99 11.02
C LEU A 53 -8.98 -17.98 9.62
N TYR A 54 -7.74 -18.49 9.50
CA TYR A 54 -7.07 -18.59 8.20
C TYR A 54 -7.92 -19.39 7.21
N LEU A 55 -8.36 -20.59 7.60
CA LEU A 55 -9.17 -21.44 6.74
C LEU A 55 -10.50 -20.77 6.38
N LEU A 56 -11.14 -20.07 7.31
CA LEU A 56 -12.38 -19.32 7.05
C LEU A 56 -12.18 -18.26 5.96
N LEU A 57 -11.10 -17.46 6.08
CA LEU A 57 -10.79 -16.38 5.14
C LEU A 57 -10.32 -16.89 3.77
N THR A 58 -9.71 -18.07 3.70
CA THR A 58 -9.19 -18.65 2.46
C THR A 58 -10.08 -19.73 1.85
N ARG A 59 -11.31 -19.91 2.33
CA ARG A 59 -12.25 -20.95 1.87
C ARG A 59 -12.61 -20.86 0.37
N SER A 60 -12.47 -19.69 -0.25
CA SER A 60 -12.80 -19.50 -1.67
C SER A 60 -11.64 -19.94 -2.58
N ASN A 61 -11.72 -21.17 -3.08
CA ASN A 61 -10.87 -21.70 -4.17
C ASN A 61 -11.52 -21.57 -5.56
N GLY A 62 -12.57 -20.75 -5.72
CA GLY A 62 -13.22 -20.53 -7.01
C GLY A 62 -12.39 -19.62 -7.91
N GLU A 63 -12.38 -19.89 -9.23
CA GLU A 63 -11.97 -18.89 -10.22
C GLU A 63 -12.81 -17.63 -10.02
N SER A 64 -12.15 -16.50 -9.74
CA SER A 64 -12.84 -15.24 -9.56
C SER A 64 -13.42 -14.80 -10.91
N SER A 65 -14.74 -14.75 -11.01
CA SER A 65 -15.43 -14.10 -12.14
C SER A 65 -15.43 -12.57 -12.02
N ALA A 66 -14.70 -12.01 -11.05
CA ALA A 66 -14.63 -10.58 -10.84
C ALA A 66 -13.92 -9.92 -12.04
N LYS A 67 -14.59 -8.98 -12.68
CA LYS A 67 -13.97 -8.12 -13.68
C LYS A 67 -12.86 -7.30 -13.01
N MET A 68 -11.75 -7.12 -13.72
CA MET A 68 -10.71 -6.18 -13.31
C MET A 68 -11.34 -4.78 -13.18
N GLN A 69 -11.18 -4.15 -12.02
CA GLN A 69 -11.77 -2.83 -11.73
C GLN A 69 -10.72 -1.72 -11.69
N THR A 70 -9.44 -2.08 -11.54
CA THR A 70 -8.39 -1.11 -11.25
C THR A 70 -7.06 -1.60 -11.82
N ILE A 71 -6.34 -0.68 -12.44
CA ILE A 71 -4.99 -0.86 -12.96
C ILE A 71 -4.06 0.01 -12.14
N HIS A 72 -3.02 -0.59 -11.60
CA HIS A 72 -1.96 0.12 -10.88
C HIS A 72 -0.82 0.41 -11.85
N THR A 73 -0.50 1.68 -12.07
CA THR A 73 0.56 2.13 -12.96
C THR A 73 1.75 2.64 -12.16
N TYR A 74 2.95 2.12 -12.43
CA TYR A 74 4.18 2.59 -11.81
C TYR A 74 4.67 3.83 -12.55
N VAL A 75 4.27 5.01 -12.08
CA VAL A 75 4.54 6.29 -12.76
C VAL A 75 5.81 6.97 -12.29
N SER A 76 6.33 6.68 -11.10
CA SER A 76 7.56 7.32 -10.63
C SER A 76 8.53 6.37 -9.92
N ALA A 77 9.79 6.43 -10.33
CA ALA A 77 10.94 5.76 -9.72
C ALA A 77 11.73 6.68 -8.77
N LYS A 78 11.18 7.86 -8.44
CA LYS A 78 11.75 8.82 -7.50
C LYS A 78 10.87 8.92 -6.25
N CYS A 79 11.50 9.14 -5.10
CA CYS A 79 10.82 9.49 -3.85
C CYS A 79 11.46 10.71 -3.22
N ASN A 80 10.65 11.53 -2.57
CA ASN A 80 11.09 12.62 -1.69
C ASN A 80 11.16 12.19 -0.20
N LEU A 81 10.98 10.90 0.10
CA LEU A 81 11.13 10.31 1.43
C LEU A 81 12.13 9.13 1.38
N ASN A 82 12.75 8.83 2.52
CA ASN A 82 13.61 7.66 2.71
C ASN A 82 13.05 6.76 3.81
N CYS A 83 11.83 6.27 3.58
CA CYS A 83 11.07 5.50 4.56
C CYS A 83 11.83 4.27 5.02
N GLN A 84 11.90 4.08 6.34
CA GLN A 84 12.54 2.93 6.93
C GLN A 84 11.82 1.65 6.58
N VAL A 85 10.47 1.64 6.51
CA VAL A 85 9.63 0.45 6.24
C VAL A 85 9.41 0.13 4.74
N CYS A 86 10.04 0.89 3.84
CA CYS A 86 9.83 0.72 2.40
C CYS A 86 10.73 -0.38 1.84
N TYR A 87 10.17 -1.23 0.97
CA TYR A 87 10.92 -2.28 0.28
C TYR A 87 11.38 -1.88 -1.12
N GLU A 88 10.88 -0.76 -1.67
CA GLU A 88 11.29 -0.25 -2.98
C GLU A 88 12.76 0.20 -2.95
N LYS A 89 13.49 -0.11 -4.03
CA LYS A 89 14.88 0.32 -4.23
C LYS A 89 14.97 1.18 -5.49
N TYR A 90 15.71 2.28 -5.41
CA TYR A 90 16.01 3.11 -6.59
C TYR A 90 16.64 2.27 -7.70
N GLY A 91 16.20 2.50 -8.94
CA GLY A 91 16.73 1.82 -10.14
C GLY A 91 16.11 0.45 -10.46
N ASN A 92 15.14 -0.04 -9.66
CA ASN A 92 14.51 -1.33 -9.92
C ASN A 92 13.33 -1.28 -10.90
N HIS A 93 12.80 -0.10 -11.20
CA HIS A 93 11.59 0.07 -11.99
C HIS A 93 11.76 1.17 -13.03
N THR A 94 11.25 0.90 -14.23
CA THR A 94 11.08 1.89 -15.30
C THR A 94 9.75 2.60 -15.09
N GLU A 95 9.76 3.93 -15.19
CA GLU A 95 8.52 4.71 -15.19
C GLU A 95 7.73 4.38 -16.45
N ILE A 96 6.41 4.15 -16.33
CA ILE A 96 5.55 3.92 -17.49
C ILE A 96 5.55 5.17 -18.39
N GLU A 97 5.65 4.97 -19.71
CA GLU A 97 5.59 6.06 -20.66
C GLU A 97 4.15 6.55 -20.88
N ARG A 98 3.99 7.77 -21.37
CA ARG A 98 2.67 8.38 -21.60
C ARG A 98 1.84 7.55 -22.58
N GLU A 99 2.48 7.07 -23.63
CA GLU A 99 1.88 6.24 -24.67
C GLU A 99 1.32 4.93 -24.08
N GLU A 100 2.09 4.28 -23.20
CA GLU A 100 1.65 3.05 -22.52
C GLU A 100 0.46 3.31 -21.60
N VAL A 101 0.41 4.45 -20.91
CA VAL A 101 -0.78 4.85 -20.14
C VAL A 101 -1.98 5.03 -21.06
N ASN A 102 -1.82 5.67 -22.22
CA ASN A 102 -2.91 5.83 -23.19
C ASN A 102 -3.43 4.47 -23.70
N GLU A 103 -2.53 3.55 -24.06
CA GLU A 103 -2.89 2.20 -24.48
C GLU A 103 -3.69 1.45 -23.40
N LEU A 104 -3.30 1.56 -22.12
CA LEU A 104 -4.03 0.95 -21.01
C LEU A 104 -5.43 1.57 -20.85
N LEU A 105 -5.55 2.89 -21.01
CA LEU A 105 -6.80 3.62 -20.89
C LEU A 105 -7.80 3.24 -22.00
N GLU A 106 -7.31 3.01 -23.22
CA GLU A 106 -8.10 2.55 -24.37
C GLU A 106 -8.50 1.07 -24.24
N LYS A 107 -7.55 0.21 -23.84
CA LYS A 107 -7.76 -1.23 -23.70
C LYS A 107 -8.72 -1.58 -22.56
N TYR A 108 -8.73 -0.78 -21.49
CA TYR A 108 -9.53 -1.02 -20.29
C TYR A 108 -10.36 0.22 -19.91
N PRO A 109 -11.40 0.55 -20.70
CA PRO A 109 -12.16 1.80 -20.54
C PRO A 109 -12.88 1.90 -19.18
N ASP A 110 -13.27 0.77 -18.59
CA ASP A 110 -14.03 0.72 -17.33
C ASP A 110 -13.14 0.66 -16.07
N CYS A 111 -11.81 0.59 -16.23
CA CYS A 111 -10.90 0.47 -15.10
C CYS A 111 -10.50 1.83 -14.52
N LYS A 112 -10.45 1.93 -13.19
CA LYS A 112 -9.71 3.02 -12.52
C LYS A 112 -8.23 2.88 -12.78
N VAL A 113 -7.51 4.00 -12.90
CA VAL A 113 -6.05 4.01 -13.03
C VAL A 113 -5.45 4.63 -11.78
N VAL A 114 -4.74 3.81 -11.01
CA VAL A 114 -4.04 4.22 -9.79
C VAL A 114 -2.59 4.49 -10.14
N MET A 115 -2.25 5.76 -10.19
CA MET A 115 -0.88 6.22 -10.35
C MET A 115 -0.15 6.01 -9.04
N MET A 116 0.84 5.14 -9.06
CA MET A 116 1.65 4.75 -7.92
C MET A 116 3.12 4.63 -8.32
N GLY A 117 3.96 4.17 -7.41
CA GLY A 117 5.39 4.04 -7.58
C GLY A 117 6.07 4.38 -6.26
N MET A 118 7.26 4.95 -6.32
CA MET A 118 7.93 5.48 -5.13
C MET A 118 7.23 6.74 -4.59
N GLU A 119 7.09 7.78 -5.41
CA GLU A 119 6.22 8.93 -5.13
C GLU A 119 5.76 9.58 -6.44
N PRO A 120 4.51 9.37 -6.88
CA PRO A 120 3.99 9.92 -8.13
C PRO A 120 4.14 11.44 -8.28
N THR A 121 4.05 12.20 -7.18
CA THR A 121 4.18 13.66 -7.24
C THR A 121 5.60 14.12 -7.55
N CYS A 122 6.60 13.22 -7.56
CA CYS A 122 7.96 13.47 -8.02
C CYS A 122 8.13 13.39 -9.54
N ARG A 123 7.14 12.89 -10.28
CA ARG A 123 7.13 12.90 -11.76
C ARG A 123 6.75 14.29 -12.29
N GLU A 124 7.42 14.74 -13.34
CA GLU A 124 7.25 16.10 -13.90
C GLU A 124 5.90 16.27 -14.61
N ASP A 125 5.50 15.28 -15.42
CA ASP A 125 4.28 15.28 -16.22
C ASP A 125 3.09 14.56 -15.53
N ILE A 126 3.07 14.53 -14.20
CA ILE A 126 2.03 13.83 -13.43
C ILE A 126 0.63 14.43 -13.67
N PHE A 127 0.53 15.74 -13.91
CA PHE A 127 -0.75 16.41 -14.13
C PHE A 127 -1.36 16.01 -15.47
N GLU A 128 -0.53 15.88 -16.51
CA GLU A 128 -0.91 15.41 -17.84
C GLU A 128 -1.41 13.97 -17.78
N LEU A 129 -0.75 13.08 -17.02
CA LEU A 129 -1.22 11.71 -16.82
C LEU A 129 -2.60 11.67 -16.16
N ILE A 130 -2.81 12.51 -15.13
CA ILE A 130 -4.11 12.65 -14.46
C ILE A 130 -5.18 13.12 -15.44
N GLU A 131 -4.87 14.11 -16.27
CA GLU A 131 -5.78 14.63 -17.27
C GLU A 131 -6.15 13.56 -18.32
N MET A 132 -5.18 12.78 -18.79
CA MET A 132 -5.41 11.65 -19.70
C MET A 132 -6.36 10.60 -19.11
N ALA A 133 -6.20 10.26 -17.83
CA ALA A 133 -7.06 9.29 -17.16
C ALA A 133 -8.42 9.87 -16.74
N GLY A 134 -8.52 11.21 -16.62
CA GLY A 134 -9.73 11.94 -16.29
C GLY A 134 -10.37 11.48 -14.97
N ASN A 135 -11.67 11.23 -15.00
CA ASN A 135 -12.43 10.78 -13.82
C ASN A 135 -12.02 9.38 -13.30
N ARG A 136 -11.22 8.62 -14.05
CA ARG A 136 -10.68 7.31 -13.65
C ARG A 136 -9.39 7.44 -12.85
N ALA A 137 -8.78 8.64 -12.81
CA ALA A 137 -7.52 8.90 -12.13
C ALA A 137 -7.64 8.74 -10.61
N SER A 138 -6.69 8.01 -10.04
CA SER A 138 -6.43 7.99 -8.61
C SER A 138 -4.94 8.14 -8.36
N LEU A 139 -4.56 8.83 -7.29
CA LEU A 139 -3.17 9.10 -6.94
C LEU A 139 -2.82 8.40 -5.63
N ASN A 140 -1.80 7.55 -5.62
CA ASN A 140 -1.24 6.95 -4.42
C ASN A 140 0.02 7.70 -4.00
N THR A 141 -0.05 8.47 -2.91
CA THR A 141 1.00 9.43 -2.54
C THR A 141 1.28 9.43 -1.04
N ASN A 142 2.51 9.76 -0.70
CA ASN A 142 2.90 10.07 0.67
C ASN A 142 2.35 11.43 1.15
N GLY A 143 1.87 12.28 0.25
CA GLY A 143 1.16 13.51 0.59
C GLY A 143 2.02 14.73 0.90
N ILE A 144 3.36 14.62 0.91
CA ILE A 144 4.24 15.74 1.30
C ILE A 144 4.03 16.95 0.39
N LYS A 145 4.01 16.77 -0.95
CA LYS A 145 3.77 17.90 -1.87
C LYS A 145 2.36 18.51 -1.76
N LEU A 146 1.42 17.81 -1.13
CA LEU A 146 0.03 18.24 -0.99
C LEU A 146 -0.14 19.23 0.19
N GLU A 147 0.90 19.51 0.97
CA GLU A 147 0.93 20.63 1.92
C GLU A 147 0.71 22.00 1.22
N SER A 148 1.04 22.07 -0.08
CA SER A 148 0.74 23.21 -0.94
C SER A 148 -0.68 23.13 -1.47
N LEU A 149 -1.53 24.09 -1.07
CA LEU A 149 -2.90 24.21 -1.58
C LEU A 149 -2.94 24.41 -3.10
N GLU A 150 -1.96 25.13 -3.66
CA GLU A 150 -1.86 25.31 -5.11
C GLU A 150 -1.65 23.98 -5.83
N TYR A 151 -0.82 23.10 -5.27
CA TYR A 151 -0.59 21.76 -5.83
C TYR A 151 -1.87 20.93 -5.81
N VAL A 152 -2.62 20.94 -4.70
CA VAL A 152 -3.91 20.24 -4.59
C VAL A 152 -4.94 20.79 -5.58
N LYS A 153 -5.01 22.12 -5.75
CA LYS A 153 -5.87 22.75 -6.77
C LYS A 153 -5.50 22.33 -8.18
N LYS A 154 -4.21 22.23 -8.51
CA LYS A 154 -3.75 21.73 -9.81
C LYS A 154 -4.18 20.28 -10.02
N LEU A 155 -4.02 19.40 -9.02
CA LEU A 155 -4.51 18.02 -9.11
C LEU A 155 -6.01 17.96 -9.40
N LYS A 156 -6.82 18.76 -8.69
CA LYS A 156 -8.27 18.84 -8.90
C LYS A 156 -8.62 19.34 -10.31
N ALA A 157 -7.95 20.40 -10.77
CA ALA A 157 -8.20 21.03 -12.06
C ALA A 157 -7.92 20.07 -13.23
N HIS A 158 -6.92 19.20 -13.11
CA HIS A 158 -6.62 18.16 -14.10
C HIS A 158 -7.52 16.91 -13.96
N GLY A 159 -8.51 16.93 -13.06
CA GLY A 159 -9.55 15.92 -13.01
C GLY A 159 -9.38 14.83 -11.94
N LEU A 160 -8.37 14.92 -11.07
CA LEU A 160 -8.16 13.92 -10.02
C LEU A 160 -9.40 13.76 -9.13
N LYS A 161 -9.84 12.51 -8.94
CA LYS A 161 -11.02 12.18 -8.12
C LYS A 161 -10.69 11.53 -6.79
N ASN A 162 -9.68 10.66 -6.75
CA ASN A 162 -9.39 9.86 -5.57
C ASN A 162 -7.92 9.97 -5.18
N ILE A 163 -7.65 10.04 -3.88
CA ILE A 163 -6.30 9.96 -3.32
C ILE A 163 -6.23 8.76 -2.37
N PHE A 164 -5.26 7.88 -2.61
CA PHE A 164 -4.78 6.92 -1.61
C PHE A 164 -3.65 7.62 -0.84
N PHE A 165 -3.93 8.01 0.40
CA PHE A 165 -3.05 8.86 1.18
C PHE A 165 -2.34 8.05 2.27
N SER A 166 -1.01 7.99 2.23
CA SER A 166 -0.22 7.29 3.26
C SER A 166 -0.26 8.03 4.61
N PHE A 167 -0.87 7.42 5.61
CA PHE A 167 -1.07 8.03 6.94
C PHE A 167 -0.98 6.97 8.03
N ASN A 168 0.18 6.87 8.67
CA ASN A 168 0.50 5.76 9.58
C ASN A 168 0.07 6.00 11.04
N GLY A 169 -0.33 7.22 11.42
CA GLY A 169 -0.75 7.53 12.79
C GLY A 169 -0.88 9.02 13.06
N LEU A 170 -1.15 9.36 14.32
CA LEU A 170 -1.41 10.72 14.78
C LEU A 170 -0.30 11.26 15.70
N ASN A 171 0.89 10.67 15.66
CA ASN A 171 2.06 11.15 16.38
C ASN A 171 3.32 11.09 15.49
N ASP A 172 4.27 11.99 15.72
CA ASP A 172 5.50 12.09 14.90
C ASP A 172 6.51 10.98 15.16
N GLU A 173 6.47 10.34 16.34
CA GLU A 173 7.35 9.21 16.65
C GLU A 173 7.16 8.05 15.66
N ILE A 174 5.92 7.81 15.23
CA ILE A 174 5.59 6.84 14.17
C ILE A 174 6.28 7.22 12.86
N TYR A 175 6.20 8.49 12.44
CA TYR A 175 6.82 8.93 11.19
C TYR A 175 8.35 8.92 11.25
N LEU A 176 8.95 9.23 12.41
CA LEU A 176 10.39 9.06 12.61
C LEU A 176 10.80 7.60 12.42
N LYS A 177 10.10 6.67 13.09
CA LYS A 177 10.39 5.24 13.03
C LYS A 177 10.13 4.62 11.66
N MET A 178 9.04 5.03 10.99
CA MET A 178 8.58 4.39 9.75
C MET A 178 9.00 5.13 8.47
N ASN A 179 8.92 6.46 8.48
CA ASN A 179 9.13 7.30 7.31
C ASN A 179 10.50 8.02 7.32
N GLY A 180 11.23 7.99 8.44
CA GLY A 180 12.57 8.55 8.57
C GLY A 180 12.61 10.06 8.87
N GLY A 181 11.51 10.65 9.32
CA GLY A 181 11.42 12.08 9.63
C GLY A 181 10.10 12.49 10.29
N ASN A 182 10.04 13.70 10.82
CA ASN A 182 8.80 14.30 11.33
C ASN A 182 7.97 14.80 10.16
N TYR A 183 6.77 14.25 9.97
CA TYR A 183 5.93 14.51 8.80
C TYR A 183 4.45 14.69 9.13
N LEU A 184 4.05 14.56 10.40
CA LEU A 184 2.64 14.65 10.80
C LEU A 184 2.06 16.03 10.44
N GLU A 185 2.77 17.11 10.75
CA GLU A 185 2.30 18.48 10.47
C GLU A 185 2.03 18.68 8.97
N ALA A 186 2.99 18.35 8.11
CA ALA A 186 2.84 18.43 6.66
C ALA A 186 1.68 17.58 6.15
N LYS A 187 1.51 16.36 6.70
CA LYS A 187 0.42 15.44 6.32
C LYS A 187 -0.95 15.94 6.77
N LEU A 188 -1.07 16.50 7.97
CA LEU A 188 -2.31 17.13 8.43
C LEU A 188 -2.64 18.35 7.58
N LYS A 189 -1.64 19.14 7.19
CA LYS A 189 -1.84 20.28 6.29
C LYS A 189 -2.32 19.83 4.90
N ALA A 190 -1.74 18.75 4.38
CA ALA A 190 -2.18 18.15 3.13
C ALA A 190 -3.64 17.70 3.22
N LEU A 191 -4.05 16.99 4.28
CA LEU A 191 -5.43 16.57 4.49
C LEU A 191 -6.40 17.76 4.61
N GLU A 192 -5.99 18.85 5.26
CA GLU A 192 -6.78 20.09 5.29
C GLU A 192 -7.01 20.65 3.88
N ASN A 193 -5.96 20.75 3.06
CA ASN A 193 -6.06 21.24 1.68
C ASN A 193 -6.91 20.33 0.80
N ILE A 194 -6.73 19.02 0.91
CA ILE A 194 -7.53 18.00 0.20
C ILE A 194 -9.01 18.13 0.56
N GLY A 195 -9.32 18.30 1.85
CA GLY A 195 -10.68 18.49 2.34
C GLY A 195 -11.34 19.77 1.81
N ARG A 196 -10.57 20.87 1.67
CA ARG A 196 -11.06 22.13 1.06
C ARG A 196 -11.48 21.94 -0.40
N GLU A 197 -10.71 21.16 -1.17
CA GLU A 197 -10.99 20.87 -2.59
C GLU A 197 -11.92 19.66 -2.80
N LYS A 198 -12.39 19.03 -1.70
CA LYS A 198 -13.32 17.89 -1.68
C LYS A 198 -12.88 16.78 -2.65
N ILE A 199 -11.66 16.30 -2.48
CA ILE A 199 -11.15 15.13 -3.21
C ILE A 199 -11.34 13.92 -2.31
N ASP A 200 -12.02 12.89 -2.83
CA ASP A 200 -12.29 11.67 -2.05
C ASP A 200 -10.97 11.01 -1.68
N THR A 201 -10.82 10.68 -0.41
CA THR A 201 -9.55 10.25 0.15
C THR A 201 -9.70 8.97 0.95
N LEU A 202 -8.81 8.03 0.67
CA LEU A 202 -8.66 6.78 1.37
C LEU A 202 -7.36 6.84 2.16
N LEU A 203 -7.46 6.80 3.48
CA LEU A 203 -6.28 6.75 4.34
C LEU A 203 -5.73 5.34 4.33
N SER A 204 -4.44 5.20 4.03
CA SER A 204 -3.73 3.92 4.06
C SER A 204 -2.67 3.94 5.16
N ALA A 205 -2.86 3.12 6.18
CA ALA A 205 -1.93 2.94 7.29
C ALA A 205 -1.22 1.59 7.18
N THR A 206 0.11 1.59 7.17
CA THR A 206 0.88 0.36 7.37
C THR A 206 1.10 0.16 8.86
N LEU A 207 0.64 -0.96 9.41
CA LEU A 207 0.80 -1.35 10.80
C LEU A 207 2.10 -2.14 10.99
N ALA A 208 2.95 -1.64 11.87
CA ALA A 208 4.16 -2.30 12.31
C ALA A 208 4.09 -2.56 13.82
N LYS A 209 4.45 -3.79 14.21
CA LYS A 209 4.42 -4.24 15.59
C LYS A 209 5.33 -3.36 16.46
N ASN A 210 4.86 -3.01 17.65
CA ASN A 210 5.51 -2.13 18.61
C ASN A 210 5.77 -0.70 18.11
N ILE A 211 5.08 -0.27 17.04
CA ILE A 211 5.21 1.08 16.48
C ILE A 211 3.87 1.81 16.46
N ASN A 212 2.84 1.25 15.80
CA ASN A 212 1.58 1.96 15.56
C ASN A 212 0.32 1.08 15.57
N GLU A 213 0.38 -0.12 16.15
CA GLU A 213 -0.80 -0.99 16.27
C GLU A 213 -1.92 -0.38 17.11
N ASP A 214 -1.56 0.50 18.04
CA ASP A 214 -2.47 1.29 18.87
C ASP A 214 -3.22 2.39 18.09
N GLN A 215 -2.79 2.71 16.86
CA GLN A 215 -3.36 3.81 16.06
C GLN A 215 -4.65 3.43 15.34
N ILE A 216 -5.07 2.16 15.32
CA ILE A 216 -6.27 1.74 14.59
C ILE A 216 -7.50 2.53 15.06
N LEU A 217 -7.79 2.53 16.37
CA LEU A 217 -8.96 3.25 16.91
C LEU A 217 -8.85 4.78 16.77
N PRO A 218 -7.70 5.43 17.08
CA PRO A 218 -7.49 6.85 16.78
C PRO A 218 -7.74 7.21 15.31
N LEU A 219 -7.24 6.42 14.37
CA LEU A 219 -7.43 6.65 12.94
C LEU A 219 -8.89 6.47 12.52
N VAL A 220 -9.60 5.48 13.07
CA VAL A 220 -11.05 5.32 12.84
C VAL A 220 -11.81 6.57 13.29
N LYS A 221 -11.52 7.09 14.49
CA LYS A 221 -12.14 8.32 14.99
C LYS A 221 -11.85 9.52 14.09
N PHE A 222 -10.58 9.68 13.70
CA PHE A 222 -10.15 10.72 12.77
C PHE A 222 -10.91 10.64 11.43
N CYS A 223 -11.07 9.44 10.87
CA CYS A 223 -11.88 9.25 9.65
C CYS A 223 -13.33 9.71 9.83
N PHE A 224 -13.97 9.41 10.96
CA PHE A 224 -15.35 9.84 11.23
C PHE A 224 -15.50 11.37 11.40
N GLU A 225 -14.51 12.01 12.03
CA GLU A 225 -14.43 13.46 12.17
C GLU A 225 -14.25 14.17 10.81
N HIS A 226 -13.54 13.54 9.89
CA HIS A 226 -13.23 14.06 8.55
C HIS A 226 -14.01 13.37 7.41
N ARG A 227 -15.15 12.74 7.71
CA ARG A 227 -15.96 11.94 6.77
C ARG A 227 -16.57 12.72 5.59
N SER A 228 -16.39 14.04 5.54
CA SER A 228 -16.84 14.86 4.41
C SER A 228 -16.00 14.64 3.14
N PHE A 229 -14.80 14.09 3.28
CA PHE A 229 -13.92 13.74 2.16
C PHE A 229 -13.12 12.45 2.38
N ILE A 230 -12.95 11.99 3.63
CA ILE A 230 -12.34 10.69 3.92
C ILE A 230 -13.41 9.60 3.83
N VAL A 231 -13.25 8.68 2.88
CA VAL A 231 -14.28 7.69 2.51
C VAL A 231 -13.93 6.25 2.91
N GLU A 232 -12.65 5.95 3.15
CA GLU A 232 -12.18 4.63 3.55
C GLU A 232 -10.92 4.75 4.43
N LEU A 233 -10.83 3.88 5.44
CA LEU A 233 -9.58 3.58 6.14
C LEU A 233 -9.13 2.17 5.73
N ARG A 234 -7.90 2.08 5.23
CA ARG A 234 -7.25 0.82 4.89
C ARG A 234 -6.05 0.62 5.78
N THR A 235 -6.00 -0.53 6.45
CA THR A 235 -4.82 -0.97 7.20
C THR A 235 -4.15 -2.13 6.46
N ARG A 236 -2.82 -2.15 6.47
CA ARG A 236 -2.00 -3.27 5.96
C ARG A 236 -0.92 -3.58 6.96
N THR A 237 -0.61 -4.85 7.19
CA THR A 237 0.49 -5.21 8.09
C THR A 237 1.82 -5.18 7.34
N LEU A 238 2.89 -4.80 8.05
CA LEU A 238 4.24 -4.79 7.49
C LEU A 238 4.66 -6.21 7.09
N ALA A 239 4.99 -6.40 5.82
CA ALA A 239 5.49 -7.68 5.31
C ALA A 239 7.00 -7.82 5.54
N PRO A 240 7.50 -9.02 5.89
CA PRO A 240 8.94 -9.24 6.08
C PRO A 240 9.64 -9.38 4.73
N ILE A 241 9.92 -8.24 4.09
CA ILE A 241 10.57 -8.15 2.79
C ILE A 241 11.69 -7.10 2.86
N GLY A 242 12.78 -7.35 2.14
CA GLY A 242 13.89 -6.40 2.01
C GLY A 242 14.57 -6.10 3.36
N LYS A 243 14.59 -4.84 3.78
CA LYS A 243 15.22 -4.41 5.04
C LYS A 243 14.50 -4.94 6.30
N HIS A 244 13.32 -5.57 6.15
CA HIS A 244 12.45 -5.97 7.26
C HIS A 244 12.25 -7.47 7.37
N LEU A 245 13.19 -8.30 6.88
CA LEU A 245 13.05 -9.75 6.94
C LEU A 245 12.79 -10.30 8.35
N ASN A 246 13.25 -9.58 9.37
CA ASN A 246 13.06 -9.92 10.77
C ASN A 246 11.96 -9.12 11.47
N ALA A 247 11.13 -8.38 10.73
CA ALA A 247 10.02 -7.65 11.33
C ALA A 247 9.01 -8.63 11.93
N GLU A 248 8.60 -8.33 13.16
CA GLU A 248 7.53 -9.07 13.82
C GLU A 248 6.19 -8.81 13.10
N GLN A 249 5.46 -9.88 12.82
CA GLN A 249 4.20 -9.78 12.10
C GLN A 249 3.03 -9.57 13.06
N ILE A 250 2.07 -8.77 12.60
CA ILE A 250 0.76 -8.64 13.21
C ILE A 250 -0.18 -9.59 12.44
N CYS A 251 -0.76 -10.56 13.13
CA CYS A 251 -1.77 -11.46 12.56
C CYS A 251 -3.18 -10.83 12.68
N MET A 252 -4.11 -11.22 11.80
CA MET A 252 -5.46 -10.66 11.82
C MET A 252 -6.20 -11.03 13.11
N SER A 253 -5.94 -12.24 13.65
CA SER A 253 -6.48 -12.67 14.95
C SER A 253 -6.06 -11.79 16.13
N GLU A 254 -4.99 -10.99 16.01
CA GLU A 254 -4.56 -10.06 17.05
C GLU A 254 -5.30 -8.72 17.00
N LEU A 255 -6.04 -8.46 15.92
CA LEU A 255 -6.75 -7.20 15.68
C LEU A 255 -8.27 -7.30 15.91
N ILE A 256 -8.80 -8.50 16.19
CA ILE A 256 -10.23 -8.79 16.35
C ILE A 256 -10.59 -9.26 17.75
#